data_AF-A0A1Q6ZTW0-F1
#
_entry.id   AF-A0A1Q6ZTW0-F1
#
_cell.length_a   1.000
_cell.length_b   1.000
_cell.length_c   1.000
_cell.angle_alpha   90.00
_cell.angle_beta   90.00
_cell.angle_gamma   90.00
#
_symmetry.space_group_name_H-M   'P 1'
#
loop_
_entity.id
_entity.type
_entity.pdbx_description
1 polymer ?
#
loop_
_entity_poly.entity_id
_entity_poly.type
_entity_poly.pdbx_seq_one_letter_code
_entity_poly.pdbx_strand_id
1 'polypeptide(L)' 'MATLRTLRVDLGWSQTALAKEAGISPAIAKRAEQLMPIQARTARALADALSKAYEREIKPSDIEGLQIL' A
#
# COMPACT_ATOMS: atom_id res chain seq x y z
N MET A 1 2.61 -9.07 11.25
CA MET A 1 3.11 -7.90 10.50
C MET A 1 1.93 -6.95 10.31
N ALA A 2 2.06 -5.80 9.66
CA ALA A 2 0.93 -4.90 9.45
C ALA A 2 0.39 -5.05 8.03
N THR A 3 -0.93 -5.18 7.88
CA THR A 3 -1.55 -5.23 6.54
C THR A 3 -1.59 -3.84 5.91
N LEU A 4 -1.73 -3.78 4.58
CA LEU A 4 -1.91 -2.52 3.86
C LEU A 4 -3.09 -1.70 4.40
N ARG A 5 -4.19 -2.39 4.75
CA ARG A 5 -5.38 -1.78 5.32
C ARG A 5 -5.11 -1.19 6.70
N THR A 6 -4.40 -1.91 7.57
CA THR A 6 -4.04 -1.43 8.92
C THR A 6 -3.21 -0.16 8.81
N LEU A 7 -2.13 -0.19 8.03
CA LEU A 7 -1.23 0.96 7.85
C LEU A 7 -1.96 2.19 7.31
N ARG A 8 -2.90 1.98 6.39
CA ARG A 8 -3.72 3.06 5.84
C ARG A 8 -4.70 3.64 6.87
N VAL A 9 -5.39 2.78 7.62
CA VAL A 9 -6.39 3.21 8.61
C VAL A 9 -5.73 3.96 9.76
N ASP A 10 -4.56 3.54 10.20
CA ASP A 10 -3.77 4.21 11.24
C ASP A 10 -3.38 5.65 10.84
N LEU A 11 -3.14 5.89 9.54
CA LEU A 11 -2.92 7.24 8.98
C LEU A 11 -4.21 8.05 8.75
N GLY A 12 -5.39 7.48 9.05
CA GLY A 12 -6.68 8.09 8.75
C GLY A 12 -7.00 8.16 7.26
N TRP A 13 -6.28 7.42 6.41
CA TRP A 13 -6.44 7.48 4.96
C TRP A 13 -7.61 6.62 4.48
N SER A 14 -8.33 7.10 3.46
CA SER A 14 -9.24 6.27 2.66
C SER A 14 -8.46 5.49 1.60
N GLN A 15 -9.03 4.42 1.03
CA GLN A 15 -8.39 3.69 -0.09
C GLN A 15 -7.99 4.63 -1.24
N THR A 16 -8.85 5.61 -1.54
CA THR A 16 -8.60 6.62 -2.57
C THR A 16 -7.44 7.53 -2.19
N ALA A 17 -7.31 7.92 -0.91
CA ALA A 17 -6.18 8.72 -0.44
C ALA A 17 -4.85 7.96 -0.59
N LEU A 18 -4.81 6.69 -0.15
CA LEU A 18 -3.63 5.84 -0.36
C LEU A 18 -3.27 5.72 -1.85
N ALA A 19 -4.26 5.49 -2.70
CA ALA A 19 -4.04 5.38 -4.15
C ALA A 19 -3.48 6.68 -4.73
N LYS A 20 -3.99 7.83 -4.28
CA LYS A 20 -3.53 9.16 -4.69
C LYS A 20 -2.07 9.39 -4.27
N GLU A 21 -1.73 9.12 -3.02
CA GLU A 21 -0.35 9.29 -2.52
C GLU A 21 0.63 8.33 -3.22
N ALA A 22 0.19 7.11 -3.53
CA ALA A 22 0.97 6.14 -4.29
C ALA A 22 0.98 6.39 -5.81
N GLY A 23 0.24 7.37 -6.32
CA GLY A 23 0.16 7.66 -7.76
C GLY A 23 -0.44 6.53 -8.60
N ILE A 24 -1.34 5.73 -8.02
CA ILE A 24 -2.01 4.59 -8.68
C ILE A 24 -3.53 4.78 -8.71
N SER A 25 -4.23 3.93 -9.45
CA SER A 25 -5.70 3.96 -9.45
C SER A 25 -6.28 3.38 -8.14
N PRO A 26 -7.43 3.88 -7.65
CA PRO A 26 -8.10 3.33 -6.48
C PRO A 26 -8.46 1.84 -6.62
N ALA A 27 -8.74 1.40 -7.85
CA ALA A 27 -9.01 -0.01 -8.14
C ALA A 27 -7.78 -0.90 -7.84
N ILE A 28 -6.57 -0.42 -8.13
CA ILE A 28 -5.34 -1.16 -7.85
C ILE A 28 -5.07 -1.22 -6.33
N ALA A 29 -5.27 -0.11 -5.61
CA ALA A 29 -5.17 -0.10 -4.15
C ALA A 29 -6.15 -1.09 -3.50
N LYS A 30 -7.40 -1.15 -4.00
CA LYS A 30 -8.39 -2.12 -3.56
C LYS A 30 -7.95 -3.56 -3.81
N ARG A 31 -7.38 -3.87 -5.00
CA ARG A 31 -6.84 -5.20 -5.31
C ARG A 31 -5.73 -5.62 -4.36
N ALA A 32 -4.82 -4.70 -4.05
CA ALA A 32 -3.74 -4.92 -3.11
C ALA A 32 -4.26 -5.26 -1.70
N GLU A 33 -5.31 -4.57 -1.22
CA GLU A 33 -5.96 -4.90 0.06
C GLU A 33 -6.74 -6.22 0.04
N GLN A 34 -7.15 -6.71 -1.13
CA GLN A 34 -7.88 -7.97 -1.29
C GLN A 34 -6.96 -9.18 -1.54
N LEU A 35 -5.67 -9.06 -1.23
CA LEU A 35 -4.65 -10.11 -1.45
C LEU A 35 -4.53 -10.54 -2.92
N MET A 36 -5.00 -9.71 -3.86
CA MET A 36 -4.85 -10.01 -5.28
C MET A 36 -3.42 -9.67 -5.73
N PRO A 37 -2.85 -10.44 -6.66
CA PRO A 37 -1.53 -10.15 -7.21
C PRO A 37 -1.49 -8.77 -7.86
N ILE A 38 -0.45 -8.01 -7.51
CA ILE A 38 -0.11 -6.70 -8.08
C ILE A 38 1.33 -6.71 -8.59
N GLN A 39 1.65 -5.79 -9.50
CA GLN A 39 3.01 -5.69 -10.03
C GLN A 39 3.97 -5.18 -8.96
N ALA A 40 5.23 -5.64 -8.98
CA ALA A 40 6.28 -5.17 -8.08
C ALA A 40 6.42 -3.64 -8.03
N ARG A 41 6.26 -2.95 -9.17
CA ARG A 41 6.27 -1.47 -9.23
C ARG A 41 5.14 -0.84 -8.41
N THR A 42 3.96 -1.45 -8.41
CA THR A 42 2.80 -0.96 -7.64
C THR A 42 3.00 -1.21 -6.16
N ALA A 43 3.50 -2.40 -5.82
CA ALA A 43 3.85 -2.74 -4.45
C ALA A 43 4.86 -1.75 -3.86
N ARG A 44 5.89 -1.40 -4.64
CA ARG A 44 6.86 -0.37 -4.29
C ARG A 44 6.22 1.00 -4.14
N ALA A 45 5.40 1.45 -5.08
CA ALA A 45 4.73 2.75 -4.99
C ALA A 45 3.84 2.89 -3.73
N LEU A 46 3.12 1.82 -3.36
CA LEU A 46 2.35 1.75 -2.11
C LEU A 46 3.26 1.86 -0.88
N ALA A 47 4.35 1.09 -0.86
CA ALA A 47 5.29 1.09 0.25
C ALA A 47 6.04 2.43 0.38
N ASP A 48 6.40 3.07 -0.73
CA ASP A 48 7.04 4.39 -0.77
C ASP A 48 6.08 5.48 -0.22
N ALA A 49 4.80 5.44 -0.61
CA ALA A 49 3.78 6.37 -0.10
C ALA A 49 3.60 6.24 1.42
N LEU A 50 3.54 5.00 1.92
CA LEU A 50 3.47 4.74 3.36
C LEU A 50 4.77 5.16 4.04
N SER A 51 5.92 4.87 3.46
CA SER A 51 7.22 5.24 4.02
C SER A 51 7.32 6.74 4.25
N LYS A 52 6.88 7.52 3.26
CA LYS A 52 6.82 8.98 3.35
C LYS A 52 5.89 9.46 4.45
N ALA A 53 4.70 8.86 4.59
CA ALA A 53 3.72 9.28 5.58
C ALA A 53 4.08 8.89 7.03
N TYR A 54 4.77 7.76 7.21
CA TYR A 54 5.27 7.32 8.51
C TYR A 54 6.67 7.86 8.85
N GLU A 55 7.29 8.61 7.95
CA GLU A 55 8.68 9.11 8.07
C GLU A 55 9.70 8.00 8.40
N ARG A 56 9.44 6.78 7.90
CA ARG A 56 10.30 5.60 8.10
C ARG A 56 10.28 4.71 6.88
N GLU A 57 11.33 3.93 6.66
CA GLU A 57 11.35 2.96 5.57
C GLU A 57 10.35 1.83 5.83
N ILE A 58 9.41 1.64 4.90
CA ILE A 58 8.48 0.51 4.83
C ILE A 58 8.71 -0.16 3.48
N LYS A 59 9.14 -1.42 3.49
CA LYS A 59 9.35 -2.20 2.27
C LYS A 59 8.08 -2.96 1.91
N PRO A 60 7.87 -3.29 0.63
CA PRO A 60 6.74 -4.14 0.23
C PRO A 60 6.67 -5.47 0.99
N SER A 61 7.82 -6.03 1.37
CA SER A 61 7.95 -7.25 2.17
C SER A 61 7.48 -7.12 3.62
N ASP A 62 7.42 -5.89 4.14
CA ASP A 62 6.98 -5.62 5.52
C ASP A 62 5.45 -5.55 5.62
N ILE A 63 4.77 -5.40 4.47
CA ILE A 63 3.33 -5.30 4.36
C ILE A 63 2.74 -6.70 4.22
N GLU A 64 2.01 -7.12 5.25
CA GLU A 64 1.39 -8.43 5.29
C GLU A 64 0.28 -8.55 4.24
N GLY A 65 0.31 -9.66 3.49
CA GLY A 65 -0.70 -9.99 2.48
C GLY A 65 -0.50 -9.33 1.12
N LEU A 66 0.58 -8.57 0.92
CA LEU A 66 0.88 -7.99 -0.38
C LEU A 66 1.41 -9.08 -1.34
N GLN A 67 0.58 -9.49 -2.31
CA GLN A 67 0.99 -10.45 -3.33
C GLN A 67 1.64 -9.75 -4.52
N ILE A 68 2.92 -10.05 -4.76
CA ILE A 68 3.71 -9.44 -5.82
C ILE A 68 3.91 -10.44 -6.96
N LEU A 69 3.60 -10.00 -8.19
CA LEU A 69 3.90 -10.69 -9.45
C LEU A 69 5.36 -10.49 -9.86
#